data_AF-A0A7S1EUV2-F1
#
_entry.id   AF-A0A7S1EUV2-F1
#
_cell.length_a   1.000
_cell.length_b   1.000
_cell.length_c   1.000
_cell.angle_alpha   90.00
_cell.angle_beta   90.00
_cell.angle_gamma   90.00
#
_symmetry.space_group_name_H-M   'P 1'
#
loop_
_entity.id
_entity.type
_entity.pdbx_description
1 polymer ?
#
loop_
_entity_poly.entity_id
_entity_poly.type
_entity_poly.pdbx_seq_one_letter_code
_entity_poly.pdbx_strand_id
1 'polypeptide(L)'
;WLKHHRVALLIACVVPFGYPATMSVARPCAWCFLFASCCSANTIRVDTTPTIELGLYRAMTKANLGLHKLENDNLADLPGVLKYFHTEVIAESHVGDWDRQSRKYGIDVIARWDFKVKNVASMLTDVSPNVNLQDFGPFVTYDFGQSTNDALDSVFSSEGDFVGAQLQRDPRFKFEDPFYWFSISGFCPNLPFVCTDDFPGCAAHDPAIFTARCGSGGCPAKGDVLHPNAQCLKLHGDNVLLGGSCEEPEGVPGCTYSYRNEQTVSLDVLAGITQESCGGRVCEDWQDFRRNCANVSYRRKFDTTSGRVEEFKYCVEYDIHPFCSHAKACDDPLCLALAPAERELGLPFWKGRCDAKANRMRAEVLASSFGILGGNYEHREVTQVMRRAQFDTPCDREGAPLACRANPAFGGTYCTRFFSGVCSSCYIPGTKHAYPIPDAVYCPYDILSSPDYVQLEAPTCKSQNSSDLCCLYSQNCEGDEDPAAATLDLDGFFLVSALLDTEKVLTWLNRYIEEKMDRVVGDEEQVREVAYWLWDHKPLRDVVLWTIEDMLNPFLIPSSNGDPQVPSNPPDSPKAKKHGGMHRHQKFFIIGATVVMCVFVAVLICFWRLNHEVQPPQARSVSIVELNTRPV
;
A
#
# COMPACT_ATOMS: atom_id res chain seq x y z
N TRP A 1 15.41 11.15 50.58
CA TRP A 1 13.97 10.91 50.39
C TRP A 1 13.75 10.72 48.89
N LEU A 2 13.55 9.54 48.32
CA LEU A 2 13.46 8.18 48.86
C LEU A 2 14.07 7.21 47.82
N LYS A 3 14.86 6.25 48.32
CA LYS A 3 15.70 5.27 47.59
C LYS A 3 14.90 4.27 46.74
N HIS A 4 15.55 3.86 45.64
CA HIS A 4 15.31 2.62 44.90
C HIS A 4 15.17 1.38 45.80
N HIS A 5 14.13 0.58 45.56
CA HIS A 5 14.06 -0.82 45.94
C HIS A 5 14.21 -1.70 44.70
N ARG A 6 15.38 -2.33 44.54
CA ARG A 6 15.52 -3.58 43.78
C ARG A 6 15.31 -4.72 44.77
N VAL A 7 14.20 -5.44 44.63
CA VAL A 7 13.96 -6.70 45.35
C VAL A 7 14.62 -7.81 44.53
N ALA A 8 15.80 -8.25 44.97
CA ALA A 8 16.40 -9.49 44.49
C ALA A 8 15.81 -10.64 45.32
N LEU A 9 14.98 -11.47 44.70
CA LEU A 9 14.44 -12.69 45.30
C LEU A 9 15.53 -13.78 45.25
N LEU A 10 16.35 -13.87 46.30
CA LEU A 10 17.29 -14.98 46.51
C LEU A 10 16.54 -16.13 47.17
N ILE A 11 16.12 -17.12 46.39
CA ILE A 11 15.63 -18.40 46.91
C ILE A 11 16.84 -19.20 47.37
N ALA A 12 17.16 -19.11 48.66
CA ALA A 12 18.14 -19.97 49.31
C ALA A 12 17.49 -21.32 49.64
N CYS A 13 17.79 -22.36 48.85
CA CYS A 13 17.51 -23.74 49.22
C CYS A 13 18.45 -24.15 50.37
N VAL A 14 17.96 -24.08 51.60
CA VAL A 14 18.64 -24.61 52.79
C VAL A 14 18.48 -26.13 52.80
N VAL A 15 19.56 -26.86 52.54
CA VAL A 15 19.63 -28.32 52.74
C VAL A 15 20.12 -28.58 54.17
N PRO A 16 19.36 -29.28 55.04
CA PRO A 16 19.87 -29.68 56.33
C PRO A 16 20.73 -30.95 56.19
N PHE A 17 22.01 -30.84 56.53
CA PHE A 17 22.89 -31.97 56.77
C PHE A 17 22.76 -32.42 58.23
N GLY A 18 22.43 -33.69 58.44
CA GLY A 18 22.64 -34.36 59.73
C GLY A 18 21.77 -35.60 59.89
N TYR A 19 22.35 -36.80 59.75
CA TYR A 19 22.32 -37.93 60.70
C TYR A 19 23.14 -39.12 60.14
N PRO A 20 23.72 -39.98 61.02
CA PRO A 20 24.70 -40.99 60.65
C PRO A 20 24.07 -42.34 60.31
N ALA A 21 24.90 -43.19 59.71
CA ALA A 21 24.60 -44.50 59.16
C ALA A 21 24.08 -45.54 60.17
N THR A 22 23.04 -46.28 59.75
CA THR A 22 22.94 -47.74 59.95
C THR A 22 22.15 -48.38 58.81
N MET A 23 22.58 -49.57 58.41
CA MET A 23 22.17 -50.36 57.24
C MET A 23 20.70 -50.80 57.26
N SER A 24 20.04 -50.85 56.09
CA SER A 24 19.48 -52.09 55.50
C SER A 24 18.65 -51.81 54.22
N VAL A 25 19.11 -52.43 53.13
CA VAL A 25 18.42 -53.04 51.97
C VAL A 25 16.99 -52.59 51.58
N ALA A 26 16.86 -52.29 50.28
CA ALA A 26 15.66 -52.30 49.41
C ALA A 26 14.77 -51.04 49.33
N ARG A 27 15.09 -50.17 48.35
CA ARG A 27 14.25 -49.71 47.22
C ARG A 27 14.70 -48.31 46.74
N PRO A 28 15.44 -48.19 45.63
CA PRO A 28 15.68 -46.89 45.01
C PRO A 28 14.58 -46.58 43.96
N CYS A 29 14.37 -45.29 43.70
CA CYS A 29 13.76 -44.75 42.47
C CYS A 29 12.22 -44.66 42.35
N ALA A 30 11.51 -44.18 43.37
CA ALA A 30 10.15 -43.62 43.15
C ALA A 30 9.98 -42.16 43.63
N TRP A 31 10.79 -41.71 44.59
CA TRP A 31 10.64 -40.37 45.18
C TRP A 31 11.45 -39.27 44.48
N CYS A 32 12.50 -39.60 43.72
CA CYS A 32 13.22 -38.59 42.93
C CYS A 32 12.43 -38.09 41.70
N PHE A 33 11.47 -38.87 41.19
CA PHE A 33 10.59 -38.43 40.09
C PHE A 33 9.46 -37.48 40.55
N LEU A 34 9.05 -37.55 41.82
CA LEU A 34 7.99 -36.68 42.34
C LEU A 34 8.46 -35.25 42.65
N PHE A 35 9.75 -35.06 42.99
CA PHE A 35 10.32 -33.70 43.15
C PHE A 35 10.76 -33.07 41.82
N ALA A 36 11.16 -33.86 40.82
CA ALA A 36 11.45 -33.35 39.48
C ALA A 36 10.18 -32.87 38.75
N SER A 37 9.00 -33.41 39.10
CA SER A 37 7.72 -33.02 38.49
C SER A 37 7.07 -31.78 39.13
N CYS A 38 7.55 -31.30 40.29
CA CYS A 38 7.10 -30.02 40.88
C CYS A 38 7.97 -28.83 40.46
N CYS A 39 9.13 -29.09 39.86
CA CYS A 39 9.98 -28.10 39.20
C CYS A 39 9.78 -28.13 37.69
N SER A 40 8.54 -28.33 37.21
CA SER A 40 8.14 -27.80 35.91
C SER A 40 8.29 -26.28 36.04
N ALA A 41 9.50 -25.80 35.81
CA ALA A 41 9.81 -24.41 35.75
C ALA A 41 8.83 -23.83 34.73
N ASN A 42 7.86 -23.06 35.23
CA ASN A 42 7.16 -22.07 34.44
C ASN A 42 8.28 -21.19 33.89
N THR A 43 8.77 -21.57 32.72
CA THR A 43 9.72 -20.78 31.95
C THR A 43 8.91 -19.55 31.63
N ILE A 44 9.17 -18.48 32.37
CA ILE A 44 8.61 -17.16 32.10
C ILE A 44 9.08 -16.86 30.68
N ARG A 45 8.20 -17.08 29.69
CA ARG A 45 8.45 -16.65 28.33
C ARG A 45 8.44 -15.13 28.42
N VAL A 46 9.64 -14.56 28.36
CA VAL A 46 9.80 -13.13 28.19
C VAL A 46 9.15 -12.81 26.86
N ASP A 47 8.09 -11.99 26.89
CA ASP A 47 7.45 -11.53 25.67
C ASP A 47 8.44 -10.67 24.89
N THR A 48 8.91 -11.20 23.77
CA THR A 48 9.87 -10.57 22.85
C THR A 48 9.18 -9.82 21.72
N THR A 49 7.84 -9.72 21.72
CA THR A 49 7.14 -8.94 20.70
C THR A 49 7.49 -7.45 20.88
N PRO A 50 7.94 -6.76 19.83
CA PRO A 50 8.23 -5.35 19.90
C PRO A 50 6.95 -4.51 19.80
N THR A 51 7.00 -3.31 20.37
CA THR A 51 6.00 -2.29 20.09
C THR A 51 6.29 -1.66 18.74
N ILE A 52 5.32 -1.66 17.84
CA ILE A 52 5.40 -1.09 16.50
C ILE A 52 4.83 0.33 16.49
N GLU A 53 5.56 1.29 15.93
CA GLU A 53 5.07 2.66 15.76
C GLU A 53 4.68 2.95 14.30
N LEU A 54 3.44 3.40 14.08
CA LEU A 54 2.86 3.63 12.74
C LEU A 54 2.09 4.95 12.68
N GLY A 55 2.05 5.59 11.51
CA GLY A 55 1.05 6.62 11.21
C GLY A 55 -0.17 5.95 10.59
N LEU A 56 -1.32 6.01 11.25
CA LEU A 56 -2.58 5.47 10.72
C LEU A 56 -3.53 6.61 10.35
N TYR A 57 -4.27 6.41 9.27
CA TYR A 57 -5.09 7.42 8.61
C TYR A 57 -6.54 6.97 8.49
N ARG A 58 -7.45 7.94 8.54
CA ARG A 58 -8.89 7.72 8.32
C ARG A 58 -9.50 8.88 7.56
N ALA A 59 -10.29 8.57 6.54
CA ALA A 59 -11.17 9.56 5.91
C ALA A 59 -12.48 9.61 6.71
N MET A 60 -12.86 10.80 7.20
CA MET A 60 -14.05 10.97 8.05
C MET A 60 -14.62 12.38 7.93
N THR A 61 -15.77 12.60 8.58
CA THR A 61 -16.32 13.94 8.79
C THR A 61 -15.57 14.65 9.92
N LYS A 62 -15.21 15.90 9.71
CA LYS A 62 -14.52 16.76 10.67
C LYS A 62 -15.30 16.90 11.97
N ALA A 63 -16.62 16.94 11.88
CA ALA A 63 -17.51 16.98 13.04
C ALA A 63 -17.36 15.76 13.97
N ASN A 64 -16.90 14.61 13.46
CA ASN A 64 -16.74 13.38 14.23
C ASN A 64 -15.36 13.25 14.89
N LEU A 65 -14.43 14.17 14.61
CA LEU A 65 -13.10 14.14 15.21
C LEU A 65 -13.16 14.40 16.71
N GLY A 66 -12.47 13.56 17.48
CA GLY A 66 -12.43 13.63 18.94
C GLY A 66 -13.76 13.33 19.65
N LEU A 67 -14.87 13.09 18.93
CA LEU A 67 -16.16 12.75 19.54
C LEU A 67 -16.16 11.33 20.13
N HIS A 68 -15.47 10.41 19.46
CA HIS A 68 -15.42 9.01 19.84
C HIS A 68 -13.96 8.56 19.96
N LYS A 69 -13.73 7.58 20.84
CA LYS A 69 -12.46 6.85 20.85
C LYS A 69 -12.28 6.15 19.50
N LEU A 70 -11.04 6.08 19.02
CA LEU A 70 -10.72 5.24 17.87
C LEU A 70 -10.69 3.80 18.36
N GLU A 71 -11.79 3.11 18.15
CA GLU A 71 -11.99 1.74 18.56
C GLU A 71 -13.01 1.11 17.59
N ASN A 72 -12.98 -0.20 17.37
CA ASN A 72 -13.82 -0.89 16.37
C ASN A 72 -13.84 -0.17 15.02
N ASP A 73 -12.66 0.20 14.52
CA ASP A 73 -12.52 1.08 13.37
C ASP A 73 -11.60 0.49 12.30
N ASN A 74 -11.90 0.85 11.05
CA ASN A 74 -11.02 0.62 9.92
C ASN A 74 -10.16 1.87 9.71
N LEU A 75 -8.85 1.66 9.68
CA LEU A 75 -7.83 2.65 9.38
C LEU A 75 -7.04 2.17 8.16
N ALA A 76 -6.17 3.02 7.65
CA ALA A 76 -5.25 2.67 6.59
C ALA A 76 -3.89 3.34 6.82
N ASP A 77 -2.89 2.92 6.08
CA ASP A 77 -1.73 3.77 5.83
C ASP A 77 -2.06 4.86 4.81
N LEU A 78 -1.05 5.67 4.47
CA LEU A 78 -1.22 6.85 3.63
C LEU A 78 -1.71 6.50 2.21
N PRO A 79 -1.12 5.52 1.50
CA PRO A 79 -1.67 5.11 0.20
C PRO A 79 -3.03 4.41 0.34
N GLY A 80 -3.25 3.64 1.40
CA GLY A 80 -4.50 2.93 1.63
C GLY A 80 -5.70 3.85 1.88
N VAL A 81 -5.52 4.99 2.55
CA VAL A 81 -6.59 6.00 2.72
C VAL A 81 -6.87 6.74 1.42
N LEU A 82 -5.84 7.03 0.61
CA LEU A 82 -6.01 7.61 -0.72
C LEU A 82 -6.76 6.66 -1.65
N LYS A 83 -6.41 5.37 -1.65
CA LYS A 83 -7.15 4.34 -2.37
C LYS A 83 -8.61 4.33 -1.98
N TYR A 84 -8.92 4.26 -0.67
CA TYR A 84 -10.29 4.25 -0.18
C TYR A 84 -11.08 5.47 -0.67
N PHE A 85 -10.48 6.66 -0.54
CA PHE A 85 -11.12 7.89 -0.97
C PHE A 85 -11.41 7.87 -2.48
N HIS A 86 -10.40 7.52 -3.27
CA HIS A 86 -10.44 7.60 -4.72
C HIS A 86 -11.35 6.53 -5.35
N THR A 87 -11.49 5.36 -4.73
CA THR A 87 -12.33 4.27 -5.27
C THR A 87 -13.73 4.22 -4.67
N GLU A 88 -13.96 4.78 -3.47
CA GLU A 88 -15.23 4.59 -2.76
C GLU A 88 -15.99 5.88 -2.40
N VAL A 89 -15.31 7.05 -2.34
CA VAL A 89 -15.89 8.28 -1.74
C VAL A 89 -16.21 9.36 -2.77
N ILE A 90 -15.29 9.61 -3.71
CA ILE A 90 -15.38 10.75 -4.64
C ILE A 90 -15.76 10.41 -6.07
N ALA A 91 -15.67 9.16 -6.51
CA ALA A 91 -16.12 8.79 -7.85
C ALA A 91 -17.64 8.94 -7.95
N GLU A 92 -18.12 10.05 -8.53
CA GLU A 92 -19.55 10.40 -8.51
C GLU A 92 -20.44 9.31 -9.13
N SER A 93 -20.01 8.70 -10.24
CA SER A 93 -20.72 7.58 -10.87
C SER A 93 -20.87 6.34 -9.98
N HIS A 94 -19.99 6.15 -8.99
CA HIS A 94 -20.07 5.07 -8.02
C HIS A 94 -20.94 5.40 -6.81
N VAL A 95 -21.07 6.68 -6.48
CA VAL A 95 -21.93 7.12 -5.38
C VAL A 95 -23.40 7.11 -5.79
N GLY A 96 -23.70 7.38 -7.06
CA GLY A 96 -25.04 7.24 -7.64
C GLY A 96 -26.02 8.39 -7.32
N ASP A 97 -25.84 9.09 -6.20
CA ASP A 97 -26.60 10.30 -5.87
C ASP A 97 -25.91 11.58 -6.37
N TRP A 98 -26.34 12.03 -7.55
CA TRP A 98 -25.82 13.23 -8.20
C TRP A 98 -26.32 14.55 -7.57
N ASP A 99 -27.36 14.52 -6.74
CA ASP A 99 -27.95 15.69 -6.07
C ASP A 99 -27.51 15.82 -4.60
N ARG A 100 -26.58 14.95 -4.17
CA ARG A 100 -26.01 14.95 -2.82
C ARG A 100 -25.41 16.30 -2.42
N GLN A 101 -25.54 16.63 -1.14
CA GLN A 101 -25.09 17.90 -0.55
C GLN A 101 -23.75 17.81 0.18
N SER A 102 -23.20 16.60 0.28
CA SER A 102 -21.89 16.31 0.84
C SER A 102 -21.25 15.16 0.06
N ARG A 103 -19.95 14.93 0.29
CA ARG A 103 -19.31 13.68 -0.11
C ARG A 103 -19.99 12.48 0.56
N LYS A 104 -19.69 11.27 0.08
CA LYS A 104 -20.24 10.02 0.63
C LYS A 104 -19.86 9.95 2.11
N TYR A 105 -20.83 9.61 2.96
CA TYR A 105 -20.71 9.59 4.43
C TYR A 105 -20.33 10.94 5.06
N GLY A 106 -20.46 12.06 4.34
CA GLY A 106 -20.07 13.39 4.85
C GLY A 106 -18.56 13.55 5.05
N ILE A 107 -17.74 12.73 4.40
CA ILE A 107 -16.27 12.78 4.53
C ILE A 107 -15.72 14.10 3.96
N ASP A 108 -14.99 14.87 4.77
CA ASP A 108 -14.45 16.19 4.40
C ASP A 108 -13.00 16.41 4.89
N VAL A 109 -12.46 15.46 5.67
CA VAL A 109 -11.07 15.47 6.13
C VAL A 109 -10.44 14.07 6.05
N ILE A 110 -9.12 14.06 5.93
CA ILE A 110 -8.29 12.90 6.28
C ILE A 110 -7.63 13.22 7.61
N ALA A 111 -7.82 12.35 8.59
CA ALA A 111 -7.17 12.44 9.88
C ALA A 111 -6.04 11.42 9.99
N ARG A 112 -5.03 11.76 10.78
CA ARG A 112 -3.83 10.97 11.05
C ARG A 112 -3.60 10.90 12.55
N TRP A 113 -3.18 9.74 13.04
CA TRP A 113 -2.69 9.55 14.40
C TRP A 113 -1.40 8.74 14.40
N ASP A 114 -0.57 8.98 15.40
CA ASP A 114 0.63 8.18 15.68
C ASP A 114 0.25 7.04 16.61
N PHE A 115 0.18 5.82 16.08
CA PHE A 115 -0.13 4.60 16.82
C PHE A 115 1.12 3.92 17.35
N LYS A 116 1.00 3.35 18.54
CA LYS A 116 1.85 2.29 19.06
C LYS A 116 1.03 1.01 19.13
N VAL A 117 1.56 -0.10 18.64
CA VAL A 117 0.86 -1.38 18.59
C VAL A 117 1.74 -2.47 19.17
N LYS A 118 1.18 -3.23 20.11
CA LYS A 118 1.80 -4.46 20.62
C LYS A 118 0.69 -5.48 20.85
N ASN A 119 0.59 -6.44 19.94
CA ASN A 119 -0.41 -7.48 20.00
C ASN A 119 -0.01 -8.62 20.94
N VAL A 120 -0.97 -9.43 21.38
CA VAL A 120 -0.71 -10.60 22.23
C VAL A 120 0.14 -11.62 21.49
N ALA A 121 1.24 -12.05 22.11
CA ALA A 121 2.24 -12.91 21.47
C ALA A 121 1.67 -14.26 20.97
N SER A 122 0.74 -14.88 21.71
CA SER A 122 0.07 -16.13 21.32
C SER A 122 -0.74 -15.98 20.04
N MET A 123 -1.42 -14.84 19.85
CA MET A 123 -2.17 -14.56 18.63
C MET A 123 -1.25 -14.56 17.38
N LEU A 124 -0.05 -14.01 17.53
CA LEU A 124 0.91 -13.87 16.42
C LEU A 124 1.51 -15.22 16.00
N THR A 125 1.58 -16.20 16.90
CA THR A 125 2.09 -17.55 16.59
C THR A 125 1.02 -18.50 16.08
N ASP A 126 -0.21 -18.38 16.59
CA ASP A 126 -1.20 -19.46 16.46
C ASP A 126 -2.29 -19.16 15.42
N VAL A 127 -2.59 -17.88 15.16
CA VAL A 127 -3.83 -17.47 14.48
C VAL A 127 -3.62 -16.86 13.09
N SER A 128 -2.40 -16.43 12.74
CA SER A 128 -2.14 -15.77 11.44
C SER A 128 -1.51 -16.73 10.42
N PRO A 129 -2.30 -17.47 9.60
CA PRO A 129 -1.75 -18.27 8.50
C PRO A 129 -1.15 -17.39 7.39
N ASN A 130 -1.51 -16.10 7.37
CA ASN A 130 -0.89 -15.10 6.51
C ASN A 130 0.44 -14.67 7.14
N VAL A 131 1.43 -15.54 6.98
CA VAL A 131 2.84 -15.45 7.38
C VAL A 131 3.59 -14.14 7.05
N ASN A 132 2.94 -13.17 6.40
CA ASN A 132 3.54 -11.92 5.94
C ASN A 132 3.21 -10.69 6.82
N LEU A 133 2.52 -10.85 7.95
CA LEU A 133 2.12 -9.73 8.84
C LEU A 133 2.45 -10.04 10.30
N GLN A 134 3.74 -10.28 10.59
CA GLN A 134 4.18 -10.91 11.83
C GLN A 134 3.72 -10.24 13.13
N ASP A 135 3.47 -8.93 13.12
CA ASP A 135 3.12 -8.15 14.32
C ASP A 135 1.62 -7.87 14.44
N PHE A 136 0.83 -8.29 13.45
CA PHE A 136 -0.59 -7.96 13.36
C PHE A 136 -1.47 -9.20 13.39
N GLY A 137 -2.63 -9.05 14.00
CA GLY A 137 -3.69 -10.04 13.93
C GLY A 137 -4.35 -10.08 12.54
N PRO A 138 -5.32 -10.99 12.34
CA PRO A 138 -6.13 -10.99 11.13
C PRO A 138 -6.91 -9.67 11.01
N PHE A 139 -6.98 -9.09 9.81
CA PHE A 139 -7.82 -7.92 9.59
C PHE A 139 -9.30 -8.22 9.77
N VAL A 140 -9.99 -7.31 10.46
CA VAL A 140 -11.43 -7.33 10.69
C VAL A 140 -12.03 -6.06 10.10
N THR A 141 -13.00 -6.18 9.19
CA THR A 141 -13.74 -4.99 8.78
C THR A 141 -14.77 -4.64 9.84
N TYR A 142 -14.85 -3.37 10.20
CA TYR A 142 -15.90 -2.83 11.06
C TYR A 142 -16.93 -2.04 10.24
N ASP A 143 -18.20 -2.31 10.47
CA ASP A 143 -19.33 -1.56 9.93
C ASP A 143 -20.17 -1.03 11.07
N PHE A 144 -20.33 0.29 11.15
CA PHE A 144 -20.89 0.98 12.33
C PHE A 144 -20.28 0.52 13.67
N GLY A 145 -18.98 0.18 13.71
CA GLY A 145 -18.31 -0.32 14.91
C GLY A 145 -18.54 -1.79 15.24
N GLN A 146 -19.23 -2.53 14.37
CA GLN A 146 -19.41 -3.97 14.50
C GLN A 146 -18.48 -4.69 13.52
N SER A 147 -17.70 -5.63 14.04
CA SER A 147 -16.94 -6.59 13.23
C SER A 147 -17.89 -7.26 12.25
N THR A 148 -17.54 -7.33 10.98
CA THR A 148 -18.38 -7.99 9.96
C THR A 148 -18.10 -9.48 9.84
N ASN A 149 -17.06 -10.00 10.50
CA ASN A 149 -16.59 -11.39 10.37
C ASN A 149 -16.72 -12.15 11.69
N ASP A 150 -17.80 -12.92 11.84
CA ASP A 150 -18.10 -13.73 13.03
C ASP A 150 -17.13 -14.89 13.26
N ALA A 151 -16.43 -15.34 12.20
CA ALA A 151 -15.39 -16.36 12.33
C ALA A 151 -14.19 -15.92 13.20
N LEU A 152 -14.05 -14.61 13.47
CA LEU A 152 -13.01 -14.07 14.34
C LEU A 152 -13.47 -13.86 15.79
N ASP A 153 -14.74 -14.15 16.13
CA ASP A 153 -15.26 -14.03 17.49
C ASP A 153 -14.54 -14.96 18.48
N SER A 154 -14.11 -16.14 18.03
CA SER A 154 -13.32 -17.06 18.85
C SER A 154 -11.92 -16.51 19.13
N VAL A 155 -11.33 -15.78 18.19
CA VAL A 155 -10.01 -15.13 18.37
C VAL A 155 -10.13 -14.02 19.39
N PHE A 156 -11.17 -13.18 19.29
CA PHE A 156 -11.47 -12.16 20.29
C PHE A 156 -11.68 -12.77 21.69
N SER A 157 -12.39 -13.90 21.76
CA SER A 157 -12.69 -14.56 23.04
C SER A 157 -11.46 -15.25 23.66
N SER A 158 -10.50 -15.71 22.83
CA SER A 158 -9.29 -16.41 23.31
C SER A 158 -8.11 -15.47 23.55
N GLU A 159 -7.85 -14.55 22.60
CA GLU A 159 -6.67 -13.67 22.60
C GLU A 159 -6.99 -12.24 23.06
N GLY A 160 -8.27 -11.87 23.14
CA GLY A 160 -8.70 -10.51 23.46
C GLY A 160 -8.66 -9.55 22.26
N ASP A 161 -8.60 -8.27 22.57
CA ASP A 161 -8.49 -7.19 21.59
C ASP A 161 -7.12 -7.19 20.88
N PHE A 162 -7.12 -6.96 19.57
CA PHE A 162 -5.91 -6.84 18.76
C PHE A 162 -6.04 -5.78 17.67
N VAL A 163 -4.89 -5.41 17.08
CA VAL A 163 -4.79 -4.65 15.83
C VAL A 163 -4.50 -5.61 14.69
N GLY A 164 -5.39 -5.66 13.71
CA GLY A 164 -5.25 -6.46 12.51
C GLY A 164 -4.72 -5.65 11.34
N ALA A 165 -4.10 -6.31 10.36
CA ALA A 165 -3.63 -5.68 9.13
C ALA A 165 -3.97 -6.52 7.90
N GLN A 166 -4.17 -5.86 6.77
CA GLN A 166 -4.42 -6.49 5.47
C GLN A 166 -3.68 -5.75 4.38
N LEU A 167 -2.79 -6.46 3.68
CA LEU A 167 -2.20 -6.00 2.44
C LEU A 167 -3.31 -5.72 1.42
N GLN A 168 -3.37 -4.51 0.91
CA GLN A 168 -4.31 -4.11 -0.13
C GLN A 168 -3.68 -4.33 -1.50
N ARG A 169 -4.47 -4.94 -2.40
CA ARG A 169 -4.18 -4.99 -3.83
C ARG A 169 -5.47 -4.65 -4.56
N ASP A 170 -5.58 -3.39 -4.98
CA ASP A 170 -6.77 -2.92 -5.69
C ASP A 170 -6.41 -2.60 -7.13
N PRO A 171 -6.85 -3.42 -8.10
CA PRO A 171 -6.55 -3.18 -9.52
C PRO A 171 -7.22 -1.91 -10.08
N ARG A 172 -8.05 -1.22 -9.29
CA ARG A 172 -8.59 0.10 -9.62
C ARG A 172 -7.66 1.24 -9.21
N PHE A 173 -6.64 0.99 -8.38
CA PHE A 173 -5.73 1.99 -7.84
C PHE A 173 -4.31 1.45 -7.86
N LYS A 174 -3.54 1.83 -8.89
CA LYS A 174 -2.16 1.34 -9.04
C LYS A 174 -1.23 2.07 -8.07
N PHE A 175 -0.49 1.33 -7.27
CA PHE A 175 0.56 1.85 -6.38
C PHE A 175 1.75 0.89 -6.45
N GLU A 176 2.98 1.42 -6.51
CA GLU A 176 4.19 0.60 -6.67
C GLU A 176 4.58 -0.13 -5.37
N ASP A 177 4.22 0.44 -4.23
CA ASP A 177 4.51 -0.12 -2.92
C ASP A 177 3.34 -0.91 -2.33
N PRO A 178 3.64 -1.87 -1.44
CA PRO A 178 2.63 -2.45 -0.57
C PRO A 178 1.98 -1.35 0.27
N PHE A 179 0.66 -1.40 0.37
CA PHE A 179 -0.10 -0.54 1.26
C PHE A 179 -1.17 -1.34 1.99
N TYR A 180 -1.62 -0.81 3.13
CA TYR A 180 -2.28 -1.60 4.15
C TYR A 180 -3.54 -0.95 4.68
N TRP A 181 -4.53 -1.80 4.96
CA TRP A 181 -5.64 -1.47 5.85
C TRP A 181 -5.39 -2.08 7.21
N PHE A 182 -5.85 -1.38 8.24
CA PHE A 182 -5.71 -1.77 9.63
C PHE A 182 -7.07 -1.79 10.29
N SER A 183 -7.24 -2.73 11.20
CA SER A 183 -8.46 -2.85 11.99
C SER A 183 -8.10 -2.77 13.46
N ILE A 184 -8.67 -1.82 14.19
CA ILE A 184 -8.46 -1.70 15.63
C ILE A 184 -9.72 -2.16 16.36
N SER A 185 -9.56 -3.09 17.29
CA SER A 185 -10.67 -3.56 18.12
C SER A 185 -10.86 -2.68 19.36
N GLY A 186 -12.08 -2.70 19.87
CA GLY A 186 -12.59 -1.84 20.90
C GLY A 186 -13.58 -2.57 21.78
N PHE A 187 -14.22 -1.83 22.68
CA PHE A 187 -15.25 -2.37 23.53
C PHE A 187 -16.34 -3.07 22.71
N CYS A 188 -16.62 -4.34 23.04
CA CYS A 188 -17.69 -5.14 22.46
C CYS A 188 -17.70 -5.13 20.91
N PRO A 189 -16.66 -5.68 20.27
CA PRO A 189 -16.44 -5.53 18.82
C PRO A 189 -17.48 -6.26 17.96
N ASN A 190 -18.29 -7.15 18.54
CA ASN A 190 -19.33 -7.90 17.84
C ASN A 190 -20.68 -7.19 17.76
N LEU A 191 -20.83 -6.01 18.36
CA LEU A 191 -22.05 -5.20 18.32
C LEU A 191 -21.73 -3.77 17.87
N PRO A 192 -22.65 -3.09 17.16
CA PRO A 192 -22.36 -1.78 16.59
C PRO A 192 -22.48 -0.64 17.62
N PHE A 193 -21.96 0.53 17.25
CA PHE A 193 -22.13 1.84 17.90
C PHE A 193 -23.57 2.38 17.79
N VAL A 194 -24.56 1.51 17.87
CA VAL A 194 -25.97 1.89 17.85
C VAL A 194 -26.38 2.17 19.27
N CYS A 195 -27.09 3.28 19.49
CA CYS A 195 -27.94 3.40 20.67
C CYS A 195 -29.29 2.73 20.36
N THR A 196 -29.70 1.73 21.15
CA THR A 196 -31.04 1.14 21.08
C THR A 196 -31.92 1.69 22.20
N ASP A 197 -33.25 1.54 22.04
CA ASP A 197 -34.31 2.08 22.92
C ASP A 197 -34.14 1.78 24.42
N ASP A 198 -33.34 0.78 24.76
CA ASP A 198 -33.06 0.36 26.14
C ASP A 198 -31.95 1.20 26.83
N PHE A 199 -31.32 2.14 26.13
CA PHE A 199 -30.32 3.05 26.71
C PHE A 199 -30.93 4.41 27.09
N PRO A 200 -30.98 4.80 28.38
CA PRO A 200 -31.60 6.05 28.79
C PRO A 200 -30.90 7.26 28.13
N GLY A 201 -31.61 7.99 27.26
CA GLY A 201 -31.14 9.26 26.69
C GLY A 201 -30.67 9.22 25.24
N CYS A 202 -30.78 8.09 24.54
CA CYS A 202 -30.56 8.05 23.09
C CYS A 202 -31.87 7.88 22.31
N ALA A 203 -31.99 8.57 21.18
CA ALA A 203 -33.11 8.38 20.25
C ALA A 203 -32.91 7.08 19.45
N ALA A 204 -33.99 6.34 19.21
CA ALA A 204 -34.02 5.25 18.24
C ALA A 204 -33.44 5.73 16.89
N HIS A 205 -32.59 4.94 16.25
CA HIS A 205 -32.21 5.20 14.87
C HIS A 205 -33.40 4.82 13.95
N ASP A 206 -33.93 5.82 13.24
CA ASP A 206 -34.93 5.63 12.17
C ASP A 206 -34.32 6.08 10.82
N PRO A 207 -34.05 5.14 9.88
CA PRO A 207 -34.32 3.71 9.97
C PRO A 207 -33.34 2.96 10.88
N ALA A 208 -33.71 1.73 11.27
CA ALA A 208 -32.85 0.83 12.02
C ALA A 208 -31.51 0.63 11.29
N ILE A 209 -30.42 0.54 12.07
CA ILE A 209 -29.09 0.27 11.53
C ILE A 209 -28.99 -1.22 11.20
N PHE A 210 -28.63 -1.51 9.96
CA PHE A 210 -28.36 -2.84 9.46
C PHE A 210 -26.88 -2.96 9.15
N THR A 211 -26.26 -4.02 9.65
CA THR A 211 -24.90 -4.41 9.33
C THR A 211 -24.91 -5.80 8.72
N ALA A 212 -23.74 -6.28 8.28
CA ALA A 212 -23.59 -7.65 7.79
C ALA A 212 -24.01 -8.74 8.80
N ARG A 213 -24.05 -8.44 10.11
CA ARG A 213 -24.38 -9.42 11.16
C ARG A 213 -25.84 -9.37 11.63
N CYS A 214 -26.60 -8.34 11.26
CA CYS A 214 -27.93 -8.12 11.81
C CYS A 214 -29.03 -8.43 10.78
N GLY A 215 -30.12 -9.01 11.27
CA GLY A 215 -31.30 -9.30 10.47
C GLY A 215 -32.23 -8.10 10.30
N SER A 216 -33.43 -8.34 9.78
CA SER A 216 -34.46 -7.32 9.56
C SER A 216 -34.96 -6.61 10.83
N GLY A 217 -34.64 -7.12 12.02
CA GLY A 217 -34.97 -6.50 13.30
C GLY A 217 -33.98 -5.41 13.76
N GLY A 218 -32.92 -5.15 13.00
CA GLY A 218 -31.84 -4.25 13.40
C GLY A 218 -30.83 -4.91 14.34
N CYS A 219 -29.78 -4.15 14.71
CA CYS A 219 -28.77 -4.61 15.65
C CYS A 219 -29.07 -4.19 17.08
N PRO A 220 -28.82 -5.05 18.09
CA PRO A 220 -28.80 -4.61 19.47
C PRO A 220 -27.60 -3.68 19.72
N ALA A 221 -27.79 -2.66 20.58
CA ALA A 221 -26.70 -1.78 21.00
C ALA A 221 -25.63 -2.54 21.76
N LYS A 222 -24.36 -2.12 21.61
CA LYS A 222 -23.27 -2.66 22.42
C LYS A 222 -23.33 -2.25 23.91
N GLY A 223 -24.08 -1.20 24.23
CA GLY A 223 -24.15 -0.62 25.58
C GLY A 223 -22.94 0.27 25.90
N ASP A 224 -22.65 0.45 27.18
CA ASP A 224 -21.43 1.12 27.64
C ASP A 224 -20.56 0.18 28.50
N VAL A 225 -19.37 0.63 28.87
CA VAL A 225 -18.41 -0.18 29.65
C VAL A 225 -18.97 -0.57 31.04
N LEU A 226 -19.85 0.23 31.64
CA LEU A 226 -20.47 -0.03 32.94
C LEU A 226 -21.71 -0.94 32.83
N HIS A 227 -22.41 -0.87 31.70
CA HIS A 227 -23.63 -1.60 31.38
C HIS A 227 -23.52 -2.25 30.00
N PRO A 228 -22.58 -3.22 29.83
CA PRO A 228 -22.39 -3.87 28.54
C PRO A 228 -23.62 -4.69 28.18
N ASN A 229 -23.91 -4.79 26.88
CA ASN A 229 -24.93 -5.71 26.41
C ASN A 229 -24.54 -7.16 26.77
N ALA A 230 -25.51 -7.97 27.18
CA ALA A 230 -25.27 -9.38 27.52
C ALA A 230 -24.71 -10.21 26.35
N GLN A 231 -24.90 -9.75 25.10
CA GLN A 231 -24.36 -10.38 23.89
C GLN A 231 -22.92 -9.95 23.56
N CYS A 232 -22.31 -9.06 24.34
CA CYS A 232 -20.91 -8.69 24.12
C CYS A 232 -19.98 -9.89 24.28
N LEU A 233 -18.98 -9.97 23.40
CA LEU A 233 -17.93 -10.99 23.52
C LEU A 233 -17.21 -10.88 24.85
N LYS A 234 -16.81 -12.05 25.37
CA LYS A 234 -16.14 -12.20 26.66
C LYS A 234 -14.81 -12.93 26.48
N LEU A 235 -13.79 -12.46 27.19
CA LEU A 235 -12.55 -13.20 27.38
C LEU A 235 -12.81 -14.44 28.24
N HIS A 236 -11.95 -15.46 28.15
CA HIS A 236 -11.92 -16.57 29.10
C HIS A 236 -11.96 -16.06 30.55
N GLY A 237 -13.05 -16.32 31.27
CA GLY A 237 -13.28 -15.81 32.63
C GLY A 237 -14.48 -14.87 32.79
N ASP A 238 -15.43 -14.88 31.85
CA ASP A 238 -16.69 -14.12 31.87
C ASP A 238 -16.57 -12.58 31.78
N ASN A 239 -15.36 -12.05 31.62
CA ASN A 239 -15.11 -10.62 31.48
C ASN A 239 -15.40 -10.15 30.05
N VAL A 240 -16.21 -9.12 29.90
CA VAL A 240 -16.47 -8.48 28.60
C VAL A 240 -15.19 -7.87 28.04
N LEU A 241 -14.99 -7.94 26.72
CA LEU A 241 -13.87 -7.28 26.05
C LEU A 241 -14.02 -5.75 26.14
N LEU A 242 -13.05 -5.11 26.80
CA LEU A 242 -13.06 -3.68 27.10
C LEU A 242 -12.40 -2.81 26.01
N GLY A 243 -11.80 -3.43 24.99
CA GLY A 243 -11.04 -2.73 23.95
C GLY A 243 -9.54 -2.74 24.21
N GLY A 244 -8.75 -2.62 23.14
CA GLY A 244 -7.28 -2.70 23.22
C GLY A 244 -6.56 -1.40 23.58
N SER A 245 -7.28 -0.29 23.79
CA SER A 245 -6.66 1.02 24.00
C SER A 245 -6.13 1.21 25.42
N CYS A 246 -4.84 1.54 25.55
CA CYS A 246 -4.19 1.90 26.82
C CYS A 246 -3.14 3.02 26.60
N GLU A 247 -2.39 3.40 27.64
CA GLU A 247 -1.37 4.45 27.52
C GLU A 247 -0.11 3.96 26.78
N GLU A 248 0.40 2.79 27.18
CA GLU A 248 1.52 2.10 26.55
C GLU A 248 1.13 0.64 26.32
N PRO A 249 1.14 0.14 25.07
CA PRO A 249 0.66 -1.20 24.77
C PRO A 249 1.57 -2.27 25.36
N GLU A 250 0.98 -3.16 26.15
CA GLU A 250 1.71 -4.19 26.90
C GLU A 250 1.75 -5.54 26.18
N GLY A 251 0.90 -5.76 25.17
CA GLY A 251 0.78 -7.07 24.49
C GLY A 251 -0.10 -8.04 25.26
N VAL A 252 -1.10 -7.53 25.98
CA VAL A 252 -2.05 -8.33 26.78
C VAL A 252 -3.49 -7.97 26.40
N PRO A 253 -4.46 -8.88 26.62
CA PRO A 253 -5.87 -8.57 26.41
C PRO A 253 -6.27 -7.27 27.12
N GLY A 254 -6.86 -6.34 26.38
CA GLY A 254 -7.25 -5.01 26.89
C GLY A 254 -6.16 -3.93 26.81
N CYS A 255 -4.95 -4.24 26.36
CA CYS A 255 -3.87 -3.27 26.19
C CYS A 255 -2.94 -3.65 25.03
N THR A 256 -3.41 -3.41 23.80
CA THR A 256 -2.70 -3.76 22.55
C THR A 256 -2.36 -2.57 21.67
N TYR A 257 -2.94 -1.40 21.90
CA TYR A 257 -2.53 -0.19 21.20
C TYR A 257 -2.69 1.08 22.04
N SER A 258 -1.95 2.11 21.64
CA SER A 258 -2.18 3.49 22.05
C SER A 258 -2.03 4.40 20.83
N TYR A 259 -2.61 5.60 20.88
CA TYR A 259 -2.48 6.57 19.80
C TYR A 259 -2.42 8.00 20.33
N ARG A 260 -1.75 8.87 19.59
CA ARG A 260 -1.57 10.29 19.92
C ARG A 260 -1.45 11.16 18.67
N ASN A 261 -1.24 12.46 18.88
CA ASN A 261 -0.90 13.43 17.83
C ASN A 261 -1.91 13.46 16.69
N GLU A 262 -3.17 13.70 17.02
CA GLU A 262 -4.22 13.89 16.01
C GLU A 262 -3.87 15.08 15.10
N GLN A 263 -3.82 14.82 13.80
CA GLN A 263 -3.65 15.81 12.76
C GLN A 263 -4.73 15.64 11.70
N THR A 264 -5.07 16.71 10.99
CA THR A 264 -6.11 16.67 9.96
C THR A 264 -5.70 17.47 8.74
N VAL A 265 -6.12 16.98 7.58
CA VAL A 265 -5.99 17.66 6.29
C VAL A 265 -7.38 17.79 5.70
N SER A 266 -7.78 19.02 5.34
CA SER A 266 -9.03 19.28 4.63
C SER A 266 -8.93 18.73 3.20
N LEU A 267 -9.94 17.95 2.80
CA LEU A 267 -10.03 17.43 1.44
C LEU A 267 -10.25 18.54 0.41
N ASP A 268 -10.91 19.64 0.78
CA ASP A 268 -11.16 20.76 -0.12
C ASP A 268 -9.88 21.55 -0.42
N VAL A 269 -8.98 21.63 0.56
CA VAL A 269 -7.64 22.19 0.36
C VAL A 269 -6.79 21.22 -0.47
N LEU A 270 -6.78 19.93 -0.10
CA LEU A 270 -5.98 18.89 -0.75
C LEU A 270 -6.34 18.71 -2.23
N ALA A 271 -7.64 18.65 -2.54
CA ALA A 271 -8.15 18.50 -3.91
C ALA A 271 -7.98 19.76 -4.77
N GLY A 272 -7.63 20.90 -4.15
CA GLY A 272 -7.50 22.20 -4.79
C GLY A 272 -8.82 22.95 -5.01
N ILE A 273 -9.92 22.48 -4.41
CA ILE A 273 -11.24 23.12 -4.50
C ILE A 273 -11.18 24.59 -4.04
N THR A 274 -10.48 24.85 -2.94
CA THR A 274 -10.33 26.21 -2.39
C THR A 274 -9.53 27.17 -3.27
N GLN A 275 -8.93 26.68 -4.36
CA GLN A 275 -8.23 27.49 -5.36
C GLN A 275 -9.06 27.69 -6.64
N GLU A 276 -10.19 27.00 -6.78
CA GLU A 276 -11.08 27.12 -7.94
C GLU A 276 -11.93 28.39 -7.88
N SER A 277 -12.30 28.91 -9.05
CA SER A 277 -13.18 30.09 -9.14
C SER A 277 -14.66 29.70 -9.03
N CYS A 278 -15.37 30.33 -8.11
CA CYS A 278 -16.81 30.20 -7.86
C CYS A 278 -17.57 31.50 -8.20
N GLY A 279 -17.38 32.02 -9.42
CA GLY A 279 -18.13 33.19 -9.92
C GLY A 279 -17.59 34.54 -9.43
N GLY A 280 -16.27 34.74 -9.51
CA GLY A 280 -15.60 35.99 -9.12
C GLY A 280 -15.00 35.98 -7.71
N ARG A 281 -15.10 34.85 -7.00
CA ARG A 281 -14.40 34.55 -5.75
C ARG A 281 -13.80 33.14 -5.83
N VAL A 282 -12.95 32.78 -4.86
CA VAL A 282 -12.54 31.38 -4.68
C VAL A 282 -13.67 30.57 -4.05
N CYS A 283 -13.74 29.27 -4.36
CA CYS A 283 -14.71 28.38 -3.74
C CYS A 283 -14.38 28.17 -2.24
N GLU A 284 -15.40 28.17 -1.40
CA GLU A 284 -15.23 28.04 0.06
C GLU A 284 -15.03 26.58 0.48
N ASP A 285 -15.84 25.69 -0.07
CA ASP A 285 -15.86 24.25 0.23
C ASP A 285 -16.35 23.45 -0.99
N TRP A 286 -16.45 22.13 -0.81
CA TRP A 286 -16.96 21.23 -1.83
C TRP A 286 -18.39 21.55 -2.31
N GLN A 287 -19.29 21.93 -1.40
CA GLN A 287 -20.69 22.19 -1.75
C GLN A 287 -20.80 23.46 -2.60
N ASP A 288 -20.03 24.48 -2.25
CA ASP A 288 -19.90 25.71 -2.99
C ASP A 288 -19.29 25.48 -4.38
N PHE A 289 -18.22 24.70 -4.47
CA PHE A 289 -17.62 24.28 -5.75
C PHE A 289 -18.64 23.62 -6.67
N ARG A 290 -19.39 22.62 -6.19
CA ARG A 290 -20.40 21.93 -7.01
C ARG A 290 -21.41 22.87 -7.64
N ARG A 291 -21.87 23.84 -6.85
CA ARG A 291 -22.97 24.73 -7.26
C ARG A 291 -22.45 25.87 -8.12
N ASN A 292 -21.32 26.45 -7.74
CA ASN A 292 -20.92 27.78 -8.17
C ASN A 292 -19.63 27.81 -8.99
N CYS A 293 -18.94 26.69 -9.25
CA CYS A 293 -17.71 26.75 -10.03
C CYS A 293 -17.96 27.39 -11.41
N ALA A 294 -17.02 28.26 -11.80
CA ALA A 294 -17.04 28.99 -13.05
C ALA A 294 -16.47 28.16 -14.22
N ASN A 295 -15.65 27.15 -13.92
CA ASN A 295 -15.03 26.31 -14.94
C ASN A 295 -16.04 25.28 -15.49
N VAL A 296 -16.58 25.58 -16.67
CA VAL A 296 -17.55 24.71 -17.37
C VAL A 296 -17.02 23.32 -17.70
N SER A 297 -15.70 23.11 -17.70
CA SER A 297 -15.12 21.79 -17.95
C SER A 297 -15.37 20.79 -16.81
N TYR A 298 -15.72 21.27 -15.60
CA TYR A 298 -16.14 20.42 -14.48
C TYR A 298 -17.64 20.12 -14.51
N ARG A 299 -18.43 20.82 -15.33
CA ARG A 299 -19.88 20.61 -15.48
C ARG A 299 -20.19 19.48 -16.46
N ARG A 300 -19.50 18.35 -16.26
CA ARG A 300 -19.57 17.17 -17.11
C ARG A 300 -19.47 15.90 -16.28
N LYS A 301 -20.16 14.85 -16.68
CA LYS A 301 -20.11 13.52 -16.05
C LYS A 301 -20.08 12.41 -17.10
N PHE A 302 -19.77 11.20 -16.69
CA PHE A 302 -20.00 10.02 -17.53
C PHE A 302 -21.43 9.51 -17.38
N ASP A 303 -22.08 9.19 -18.49
CA ASP A 303 -23.26 8.33 -18.48
C ASP A 303 -22.86 6.94 -17.99
N THR A 304 -23.51 6.44 -16.95
CA THR A 304 -23.13 5.20 -16.26
C THR A 304 -23.26 3.95 -17.14
N THR A 305 -24.05 4.02 -18.22
CA THR A 305 -24.28 2.88 -19.12
C THR A 305 -23.39 2.94 -20.37
N SER A 306 -23.35 4.07 -21.06
CA SER A 306 -22.64 4.23 -22.32
C SER A 306 -21.20 4.73 -22.16
N GLY A 307 -20.87 5.32 -21.01
CA GLY A 307 -19.58 5.99 -20.79
C GLY A 307 -19.39 7.28 -21.58
N ARG A 308 -20.45 7.76 -22.26
CA ARG A 308 -20.38 9.04 -22.97
C ARG A 308 -20.32 10.20 -21.96
N VAL A 309 -19.55 11.22 -22.29
CA VAL A 309 -19.52 12.45 -21.51
C VAL A 309 -20.78 13.28 -21.79
N GLU A 310 -21.49 13.64 -20.73
CA GLU A 310 -22.69 14.47 -20.77
C GLU A 310 -22.47 15.79 -20.02
N GLU A 311 -23.12 16.86 -20.49
CA GLU A 311 -23.19 18.12 -19.73
C GLU A 311 -24.00 17.90 -18.44
N PHE A 312 -23.56 18.52 -17.36
CA PHE A 312 -24.16 18.33 -16.05
C PHE A 312 -24.32 19.64 -15.29
N LYS A 313 -25.40 19.75 -14.52
CA LYS A 313 -25.77 20.99 -13.81
C LYS A 313 -24.82 21.35 -12.66
N TYR A 314 -24.03 20.41 -12.14
CA TYR A 314 -23.06 20.68 -11.06
C TYR A 314 -21.63 20.43 -11.54
N CYS A 315 -20.68 21.04 -10.84
CA CYS A 315 -19.27 20.77 -11.01
C CYS A 315 -18.90 19.44 -10.35
N VAL A 316 -18.20 18.59 -11.07
CA VAL A 316 -17.78 17.26 -10.63
C VAL A 316 -16.37 17.34 -10.07
N GLU A 317 -16.19 16.88 -8.82
CA GLU A 317 -14.86 16.79 -8.18
C GLU A 317 -14.01 15.71 -8.87
N TYR A 318 -14.58 14.52 -9.06
CA TYR A 318 -13.95 13.41 -9.78
C TYR A 318 -15.00 12.45 -10.32
N ASP A 319 -14.79 11.96 -11.54
CA ASP A 319 -15.58 10.88 -12.11
C ASP A 319 -14.72 10.05 -13.06
N ILE A 320 -15.10 8.79 -13.27
CA ILE A 320 -14.33 7.82 -14.06
C ILE A 320 -15.22 7.09 -15.05
N HIS A 321 -14.70 6.84 -16.24
CA HIS A 321 -15.38 6.11 -17.29
C HIS A 321 -15.78 4.70 -16.78
N PRO A 322 -17.00 4.19 -17.06
CA PRO A 322 -17.48 2.89 -16.59
C PRO A 322 -16.52 1.72 -16.86
N PHE A 323 -15.93 1.66 -18.05
CA PHE A 323 -14.90 0.65 -18.41
C PHE A 323 -13.66 0.69 -17.51
N CYS A 324 -13.31 1.87 -17.00
CA CYS A 324 -12.21 2.07 -16.07
C CYS A 324 -12.66 1.98 -14.61
N SER A 325 -13.89 1.53 -14.32
CA SER A 325 -14.48 1.65 -12.99
C SER A 325 -14.60 0.32 -12.23
N HIS A 326 -14.56 -0.80 -12.95
CA HIS A 326 -14.74 -2.15 -12.43
C HIS A 326 -13.49 -2.74 -11.75
N ALA A 327 -13.65 -3.90 -11.09
CA ALA A 327 -12.59 -4.59 -10.33
C ALA A 327 -11.36 -5.09 -11.13
N LYS A 328 -11.19 -4.72 -12.41
CA LYS A 328 -9.96 -4.94 -13.20
C LYS A 328 -9.53 -3.68 -13.98
N ALA A 329 -10.09 -2.54 -13.61
CA ALA A 329 -10.11 -1.31 -14.38
C ALA A 329 -8.78 -0.89 -15.02
N CYS A 330 -7.69 -0.84 -14.25
CA CYS A 330 -6.46 -0.22 -14.74
C CYS A 330 -5.66 -1.09 -15.70
N ASP A 331 -6.04 -2.37 -15.82
CA ASP A 331 -5.49 -3.32 -16.77
C ASP A 331 -6.55 -3.81 -17.77
N ASP A 332 -7.76 -3.25 -17.72
CA ASP A 332 -8.85 -3.61 -18.63
C ASP A 332 -8.52 -3.08 -20.04
N PRO A 333 -8.48 -3.94 -21.08
CA PRO A 333 -8.19 -3.50 -22.44
C PRO A 333 -9.12 -2.40 -22.96
N LEU A 334 -10.39 -2.38 -22.53
CA LEU A 334 -11.35 -1.34 -22.91
C LEU A 334 -11.01 0.00 -22.25
N CYS A 335 -10.56 -0.01 -21.00
CA CYS A 335 -10.08 1.20 -20.33
C CYS A 335 -8.78 1.71 -20.98
N LEU A 336 -7.84 0.80 -21.26
CA LEU A 336 -6.56 1.14 -21.88
C LEU A 336 -6.71 1.67 -23.31
N ALA A 337 -7.75 1.25 -24.03
CA ALA A 337 -8.07 1.76 -25.37
C ALA A 337 -8.56 3.22 -25.38
N LEU A 338 -9.08 3.73 -24.26
CA LEU A 338 -9.48 5.13 -24.13
C LEU A 338 -8.24 6.02 -24.01
N ALA A 339 -8.28 7.22 -24.59
CA ALA A 339 -7.23 8.21 -24.36
C ALA A 339 -7.25 8.64 -22.88
N PRO A 340 -6.09 9.00 -22.26
CA PRO A 340 -6.04 9.39 -20.85
C PRO A 340 -7.06 10.47 -20.46
N ALA A 341 -7.28 11.47 -21.32
CA ALA A 341 -8.25 12.54 -21.09
C ALA A 341 -9.72 12.11 -21.15
N GLU A 342 -10.03 10.93 -21.70
CA GLU A 342 -11.38 10.36 -21.81
C GLU A 342 -11.69 9.39 -20.67
N ARG A 343 -10.68 8.99 -19.88
CA ARG A 343 -10.85 8.05 -18.77
C ARG A 343 -11.46 8.71 -17.55
N GLU A 344 -11.15 9.98 -17.31
CA GLU A 344 -11.42 10.65 -16.03
C GLU A 344 -11.82 12.12 -16.23
N LEU A 345 -12.76 12.57 -15.40
CA LEU A 345 -13.26 13.95 -15.33
C LEU A 345 -13.02 14.53 -13.94
N GLY A 346 -13.16 15.85 -13.83
CA GLY A 346 -13.03 16.58 -12.56
C GLY A 346 -11.67 17.23 -12.34
N LEU A 347 -11.32 17.43 -11.08
CA LEU A 347 -10.14 18.17 -10.64
C LEU A 347 -8.85 17.43 -11.01
N PRO A 348 -7.79 18.16 -11.44
CA PRO A 348 -6.52 17.54 -11.83
C PRO A 348 -5.91 16.67 -10.73
N PHE A 349 -6.00 17.08 -9.46
CA PHE A 349 -5.46 16.33 -8.33
C PHE A 349 -5.95 14.88 -8.29
N TRP A 350 -7.21 14.61 -8.68
CA TRP A 350 -7.78 13.26 -8.66
C TRP A 350 -7.54 12.48 -9.96
N LYS A 351 -7.02 13.05 -11.04
CA LYS A 351 -6.77 12.32 -12.30
C LYS A 351 -5.48 11.51 -12.30
N GLY A 352 -5.47 10.39 -13.00
CA GLY A 352 -4.38 9.41 -13.02
C GLY A 352 -4.60 8.30 -12.00
N ARG A 353 -5.84 7.82 -11.77
CA ARG A 353 -6.07 6.73 -10.82
C ARG A 353 -5.35 5.43 -11.18
N CYS A 354 -5.16 5.20 -12.48
CA CYS A 354 -4.45 4.06 -13.03
C CYS A 354 -2.96 4.32 -13.30
N ASP A 355 -2.43 5.43 -12.81
CA ASP A 355 -1.04 5.80 -12.92
C ASP A 355 -0.41 5.74 -11.52
N ALA A 356 0.55 4.84 -11.34
CA ALA A 356 1.21 4.64 -10.05
C ALA A 356 2.02 5.87 -9.62
N LYS A 357 2.67 6.55 -10.57
CA LYS A 357 3.38 7.81 -10.32
C LYS A 357 2.41 8.88 -9.85
N ALA A 358 1.25 9.01 -10.49
CA ALA A 358 0.23 9.95 -10.06
C ALA A 358 -0.30 9.64 -8.65
N ASN A 359 -0.52 8.37 -8.31
CA ASN A 359 -0.98 8.01 -6.96
C ASN A 359 0.10 8.26 -5.90
N ARG A 360 1.37 8.04 -6.25
CA ARG A 360 2.52 8.42 -5.41
C ARG A 360 2.64 9.94 -5.22
N MET A 361 2.45 10.74 -6.27
CA MET A 361 2.39 12.20 -6.16
C MET A 361 1.34 12.67 -5.14
N ARG A 362 0.14 12.08 -5.18
CA ARG A 362 -0.91 12.39 -4.19
C ARG A 362 -0.49 11.98 -2.78
N ALA A 363 0.20 10.84 -2.65
CA ALA A 363 0.72 10.36 -1.37
C ALA A 363 1.71 11.37 -0.76
N GLU A 364 2.62 11.89 -1.57
CA GLU A 364 3.61 12.88 -1.16
C GLU A 364 3.00 14.24 -0.81
N VAL A 365 2.01 14.71 -1.58
CA VAL A 365 1.26 15.93 -1.27
C VAL A 365 0.50 15.78 0.05
N LEU A 366 -0.13 14.63 0.29
CA LEU A 366 -0.81 14.34 1.54
C LEU A 366 0.18 14.25 2.72
N ALA A 367 1.32 13.58 2.54
CA ALA A 367 2.38 13.48 3.54
C ALA A 367 2.91 14.86 3.93
N SER A 368 3.19 15.71 2.94
CA SER A 368 3.61 17.10 3.15
C SER A 368 2.55 17.92 3.88
N SER A 369 1.26 17.71 3.56
CA SER A 369 0.13 18.36 4.24
C SER A 369 0.01 18.00 5.73
N PHE A 370 0.52 16.83 6.14
CA PHE A 370 0.64 16.44 7.55
C PHE A 370 1.93 16.92 8.22
N GLY A 371 2.79 17.65 7.49
CA GLY A 371 4.07 18.14 7.98
C GLY A 371 5.17 17.07 8.02
N ILE A 372 5.05 16.01 7.22
CA ILE A 372 6.11 15.00 7.08
C ILE A 372 7.26 15.60 6.27
N LEU A 373 8.35 15.95 6.95
CA LEU A 373 9.55 16.49 6.34
C LEU A 373 10.16 15.50 5.35
N GLY A 374 10.38 15.95 4.11
CA GLY A 374 10.85 15.12 3.00
C GLY A 374 9.72 14.50 2.17
N GLY A 375 8.45 14.79 2.48
CA GLY A 375 7.32 14.21 1.74
C GLY A 375 7.34 14.54 0.25
N ASN A 376 7.63 15.78 -0.11
CA ASN A 376 7.58 16.28 -1.50
C ASN A 376 8.96 16.51 -2.14
N TYR A 377 10.04 16.07 -1.50
CA TYR A 377 11.41 16.24 -2.02
C TYR A 377 12.35 15.07 -1.70
N GLU A 378 11.92 14.12 -0.85
CA GLU A 378 12.67 12.91 -0.53
C GLU A 378 11.81 11.64 -0.58
N HIS A 379 10.63 11.69 -1.23
CA HIS A 379 9.68 10.57 -1.28
C HIS A 379 9.30 9.95 0.09
N ARG A 380 9.29 10.76 1.17
CA ARG A 380 9.03 10.24 2.53
C ARG A 380 7.55 10.24 2.89
N GLU A 381 7.01 9.07 3.18
CA GLU A 381 5.60 8.92 3.59
C GLU A 381 5.40 8.78 5.11
N VAL A 382 6.49 8.63 5.87
CA VAL A 382 6.50 8.46 7.33
C VAL A 382 7.39 9.49 8.02
N THR A 383 7.04 9.87 9.26
CA THR A 383 7.85 10.80 10.03
C THR A 383 9.23 10.23 10.34
N GLN A 384 10.26 11.08 10.46
CA GLN A 384 11.63 10.63 10.75
C GLN A 384 11.73 9.87 12.08
N VAL A 385 10.92 10.24 13.08
CA VAL A 385 10.88 9.56 14.38
C VAL A 385 10.37 8.14 14.22
N MET A 386 9.25 7.96 13.52
CA MET A 386 8.71 6.64 13.22
C MET A 386 9.66 5.81 12.37
N ARG A 387 10.27 6.39 11.33
CA ARG A 387 11.23 5.69 10.47
C ARG A 387 12.40 5.12 11.28
N ARG A 388 12.96 5.87 12.23
CA ARG A 388 14.03 5.38 13.10
C ARG A 388 13.54 4.23 13.98
N ALA A 389 12.40 4.39 14.65
CA ALA A 389 11.82 3.34 15.47
C ALA A 389 11.54 2.06 14.67
N GLN A 390 11.06 2.20 13.44
CA GLN A 390 10.81 1.09 12.51
C GLN A 390 12.11 0.43 12.05
N PHE A 391 13.14 1.20 11.69
CA PHE A 391 14.43 0.64 11.25
C PHE A 391 15.15 -0.12 12.35
N ASP A 392 15.02 0.33 13.60
CA ASP A 392 15.64 -0.31 14.77
C ASP A 392 14.87 -1.57 15.25
N THR A 393 13.66 -1.82 14.73
CA THR A 393 12.80 -2.92 15.17
C THR A 393 12.87 -4.10 14.19
N PRO A 394 13.49 -5.23 14.58
CA PRO A 394 13.71 -6.37 13.68
C PRO A 394 12.40 -7.02 13.18
N CYS A 395 12.45 -7.55 11.96
CA CYS A 395 11.44 -8.39 11.34
C CYS A 395 11.80 -9.89 11.37
N ASP A 396 13.08 -10.25 11.49
CA ASP A 396 13.52 -11.63 11.63
C ASP A 396 13.76 -11.96 13.10
N ARG A 397 12.80 -12.67 13.71
CA ARG A 397 12.84 -13.07 15.12
C ARG A 397 12.64 -14.57 15.28
N GLU A 398 13.04 -15.11 16.43
CA GLU A 398 12.77 -16.52 16.73
C GLU A 398 11.26 -16.80 16.69
N GLY A 399 10.85 -17.83 15.93
CA GLY A 399 9.44 -18.13 15.69
C GLY A 399 8.79 -17.34 14.55
N ALA A 400 9.49 -16.36 13.96
CA ALA A 400 9.04 -15.69 12.75
C ALA A 400 8.83 -16.70 11.62
N PRO A 401 7.82 -16.47 10.76
CA PRO A 401 7.64 -17.21 9.53
C PRO A 401 8.90 -17.26 8.66
N LEU A 402 9.04 -18.35 7.90
CA LEU A 402 10.11 -18.48 6.90
C LEU A 402 10.13 -17.35 5.86
N ALA A 403 9.04 -16.58 5.75
CA ALA A 403 8.88 -15.46 4.83
C ALA A 403 9.87 -14.29 5.05
N CYS A 404 10.55 -14.21 6.19
CA CYS A 404 11.55 -13.17 6.47
C CYS A 404 12.98 -13.69 6.57
N ARG A 405 13.20 -14.97 6.24
CA ARG A 405 14.53 -15.58 6.23
C ARG A 405 15.19 -15.34 4.88
N ALA A 406 16.12 -14.40 4.88
CA ALA A 406 16.87 -14.04 3.69
C ALA A 406 17.66 -15.23 3.14
N ASN A 407 17.64 -15.39 1.82
CA ASN A 407 18.54 -16.27 1.09
C ASN A 407 19.39 -15.43 0.12
N PRO A 408 20.63 -15.08 0.51
CA PRO A 408 21.52 -14.24 -0.31
C PRO A 408 21.78 -14.78 -1.72
N ALA A 409 21.64 -16.09 -1.94
CA ALA A 409 21.85 -16.70 -3.26
C ALA A 409 20.73 -16.36 -4.27
N PHE A 410 19.51 -16.14 -3.78
CA PHE A 410 18.31 -15.83 -4.59
C PHE A 410 17.83 -14.38 -4.43
N GLY A 411 18.53 -13.58 -3.60
CA GLY A 411 18.13 -12.21 -3.31
C GLY A 411 16.86 -12.10 -2.49
N GLY A 412 16.39 -13.15 -1.82
CA GLY A 412 15.17 -13.09 -1.03
C GLY A 412 14.87 -14.40 -0.30
N THR A 413 13.91 -14.43 0.61
CA THR A 413 12.99 -13.36 0.96
C THR A 413 13.54 -12.54 2.13
N TYR A 414 13.68 -11.23 1.94
CA TYR A 414 13.97 -10.29 3.03
C TYR A 414 12.63 -9.73 3.53
N CYS A 415 12.63 -9.10 4.70
CA CYS A 415 11.52 -8.34 5.21
C CYS A 415 11.95 -6.94 5.60
N THR A 416 11.09 -5.96 5.34
CA THR A 416 11.36 -4.56 5.66
C THR A 416 10.12 -3.91 6.25
N ARG A 417 10.34 -2.97 7.16
CA ARG A 417 9.29 -2.07 7.69
C ARG A 417 9.16 -0.78 6.89
N PHE A 418 9.92 -0.63 5.81
CA PHE A 418 9.89 0.57 4.98
C PHE A 418 8.48 0.90 4.48
N PHE A 419 7.67 -0.12 4.16
CA PHE A 419 6.29 0.04 3.72
C PHE A 419 5.34 0.15 4.93
N SER A 420 5.06 1.38 5.35
CA SER A 420 4.08 1.69 6.41
C SER A 420 4.35 1.02 7.76
N GLY A 421 5.63 0.72 8.07
CA GLY A 421 6.05 0.09 9.34
C GLY A 421 5.68 -1.39 9.51
N VAL A 422 5.01 -1.99 8.52
CA VAL A 422 4.62 -3.40 8.51
C VAL A 422 5.78 -4.24 7.97
N CYS A 423 6.14 -5.34 8.65
CA CYS A 423 7.12 -6.30 8.16
C CYS A 423 6.64 -6.98 6.87
N SER A 424 7.05 -6.43 5.74
CA SER A 424 6.62 -6.81 4.41
C SER A 424 7.76 -7.54 3.71
N SER A 425 7.45 -8.62 2.99
CA SER A 425 8.46 -9.30 2.19
C SER A 425 8.92 -8.45 1.01
N CYS A 426 10.22 -8.52 0.72
CA CYS A 426 10.84 -7.88 -0.44
C CYS A 426 11.99 -8.75 -0.97
N TYR A 427 12.52 -8.39 -2.13
CA TYR A 427 13.70 -9.06 -2.69
C TYR A 427 14.68 -8.10 -3.35
N ILE A 428 15.93 -8.53 -3.44
CA ILE A 428 17.04 -7.88 -4.16
C ILE A 428 17.09 -8.47 -5.58
N PRO A 429 16.80 -7.70 -6.63
CA PRO A 429 16.90 -8.16 -8.01
C PRO A 429 18.36 -8.36 -8.44
N GLY A 430 18.59 -9.06 -9.56
CA GLY A 430 19.92 -9.18 -10.16
C GLY A 430 20.89 -10.15 -9.51
N THR A 431 20.42 -10.97 -8.58
CA THR A 431 21.24 -12.04 -7.99
C THR A 431 21.54 -13.14 -9.00
N LYS A 432 22.59 -13.91 -8.73
CA LYS A 432 23.05 -15.02 -9.59
C LYS A 432 21.92 -16.03 -9.88
N HIS A 433 21.06 -16.27 -8.90
CA HIS A 433 19.80 -16.99 -9.08
C HIS A 433 18.64 -16.02 -9.00
N ALA A 434 17.77 -16.04 -10.00
CA ALA A 434 16.58 -15.19 -10.02
C ALA A 434 15.64 -15.58 -8.87
N TYR A 435 15.08 -14.57 -8.21
CA TYR A 435 14.01 -14.76 -7.23
C TYR A 435 12.76 -15.35 -7.92
N PRO A 436 12.10 -16.38 -7.35
CA PRO A 436 11.04 -17.13 -8.04
C PRO A 436 9.73 -16.36 -8.23
N ILE A 437 9.57 -15.18 -7.62
CA ILE A 437 8.36 -14.36 -7.70
C ILE A 437 8.73 -13.02 -8.36
N PRO A 438 8.57 -12.87 -9.69
CA PRO A 438 9.04 -11.68 -10.42
C PRO A 438 8.30 -10.39 -10.00
N ASP A 439 7.04 -10.52 -9.57
CA ASP A 439 6.21 -9.37 -9.17
C ASP A 439 6.31 -9.03 -7.68
N ALA A 440 7.16 -9.73 -6.90
CA ALA A 440 7.42 -9.36 -5.51
C ALA A 440 8.07 -7.98 -5.44
N VAL A 441 7.96 -7.22 -4.35
CA VAL A 441 8.47 -5.84 -4.29
C VAL A 441 9.99 -5.81 -4.09
N TYR A 442 10.69 -4.82 -4.67
CA TYR A 442 12.12 -4.64 -4.42
C TYR A 442 12.37 -4.11 -3.01
N CYS A 443 13.45 -4.56 -2.38
CA CYS A 443 13.86 -4.04 -1.09
C CYS A 443 14.38 -2.60 -1.21
N PRO A 444 14.32 -1.80 -0.14
CA PRO A 444 15.04 -0.54 -0.10
C PRO A 444 16.57 -0.79 -0.14
N TYR A 445 17.33 0.17 -0.68
CA TYR A 445 18.79 0.04 -0.83
C TYR A 445 19.52 -0.25 0.49
N ASP A 446 18.99 0.24 1.61
CA ASP A 446 19.55 0.10 2.96
C ASP A 446 19.18 -1.22 3.67
N ILE A 447 18.51 -2.17 2.99
CA ILE A 447 18.04 -3.42 3.60
C ILE A 447 19.16 -4.23 4.27
N LEU A 448 20.35 -4.28 3.68
CA LEU A 448 21.50 -5.00 4.24
C LEU A 448 22.11 -4.29 5.46
N SER A 449 21.77 -3.03 5.69
CA SER A 449 22.15 -2.27 6.88
C SER A 449 21.16 -2.42 8.04
N SER A 450 20.01 -3.07 7.81
CA SER A 450 19.02 -3.30 8.86
C SER A 450 19.55 -4.26 9.94
N PRO A 451 19.07 -4.16 11.20
CA PRO A 451 19.48 -5.05 12.29
C PRO A 451 19.31 -6.54 11.98
N ASP A 452 18.31 -6.89 11.16
CA ASP A 452 18.02 -8.27 10.75
C ASP A 452 19.12 -8.86 9.87
N TYR A 453 19.77 -8.04 9.03
CA TYR A 453 20.57 -8.53 7.90
C TYR A 453 22.02 -8.07 7.90
N VAL A 454 22.42 -7.18 8.81
CA VAL A 454 23.80 -6.66 8.90
C VAL A 454 24.86 -7.74 9.13
N GLN A 455 24.47 -8.89 9.69
CA GLN A 455 25.38 -10.02 9.94
C GLN A 455 25.33 -11.09 8.83
N LEU A 456 24.45 -10.94 7.84
CA LEU A 456 24.34 -11.89 6.74
C LEU A 456 25.40 -11.62 5.67
N GLU A 457 25.77 -12.69 4.96
CA GLU A 457 26.58 -12.54 3.76
C GLU A 457 25.82 -11.70 2.72
N ALA A 458 26.54 -10.80 2.05
CA ALA A 458 25.99 -10.00 0.96
C ALA A 458 25.45 -10.91 -0.17
N PRO A 459 24.40 -10.49 -0.89
CA PRO A 459 23.86 -11.27 -1.99
C PRO A 459 24.92 -11.52 -3.08
N THR A 460 24.91 -12.72 -3.66
CA THR A 460 25.80 -13.02 -4.78
C THR A 460 25.19 -12.46 -6.07
N CYS A 461 25.69 -11.32 -6.52
CA CYS A 461 25.21 -10.66 -7.73
C CYS A 461 25.59 -11.41 -9.02
N LYS A 462 24.74 -11.30 -10.04
CA LYS A 462 24.97 -11.86 -11.38
C LYS A 462 26.13 -11.18 -12.09
N SER A 463 26.27 -9.87 -11.89
CA SER A 463 27.38 -9.03 -12.39
C SER A 463 27.65 -7.91 -11.38
N GLN A 464 28.67 -7.10 -11.65
CA GLN A 464 28.93 -5.84 -10.92
C GLN A 464 28.36 -4.62 -11.67
N ASN A 465 27.56 -4.83 -12.71
CA ASN A 465 26.90 -3.76 -13.44
C ASN A 465 25.70 -3.27 -12.62
N SER A 466 25.62 -1.96 -12.38
CA SER A 466 24.51 -1.33 -11.66
C SER A 466 23.16 -1.48 -12.37
N SER A 467 23.13 -1.68 -13.70
CA SER A 467 21.91 -2.02 -14.45
C SER A 467 21.35 -3.41 -14.15
N ASP A 468 22.16 -4.33 -13.60
CA ASP A 468 21.66 -5.58 -13.00
C ASP A 468 21.14 -5.33 -11.56
N LEU A 469 21.23 -4.12 -11.00
CA LEU A 469 20.68 -3.64 -9.72
C LEU A 469 21.25 -4.26 -8.43
N CYS A 470 21.65 -5.53 -8.42
CA CYS A 470 22.07 -6.24 -7.21
C CYS A 470 23.24 -5.57 -6.47
N CYS A 471 24.27 -5.14 -7.21
CA CYS A 471 25.49 -4.60 -6.62
C CYS A 471 25.26 -3.26 -5.88
N LEU A 472 24.15 -2.57 -6.17
CA LEU A 472 23.78 -1.31 -5.53
C LEU A 472 23.52 -1.50 -4.03
N TYR A 473 22.98 -2.66 -3.64
CA TYR A 473 22.69 -2.99 -2.25
C TYR A 473 23.96 -3.26 -1.44
N SER A 474 24.97 -3.86 -2.07
CA SER A 474 26.28 -4.14 -1.46
C SER A 474 27.32 -3.06 -1.68
N GLN A 475 26.96 -1.97 -2.38
CA GLN A 475 27.84 -0.83 -2.71
C GLN A 475 29.18 -1.28 -3.34
N ASN A 476 29.12 -2.26 -4.25
CA ASN A 476 30.30 -2.84 -4.89
C ASN A 476 30.17 -2.94 -6.42
N CYS A 477 29.35 -2.06 -7.01
CA CYS A 477 29.22 -1.93 -8.45
C CYS A 477 30.50 -1.38 -9.10
N GLU A 478 30.73 -1.74 -10.36
CA GLU A 478 31.71 -1.07 -11.21
C GLU A 478 31.15 0.28 -11.71
N GLY A 479 32.01 1.29 -11.84
CA GLY A 479 31.64 2.62 -12.34
C GLY A 479 32.00 3.75 -11.37
N ASP A 480 31.57 4.97 -11.71
CA ASP A 480 31.72 6.16 -10.88
C ASP A 480 30.33 6.65 -10.46
N GLU A 481 30.15 6.93 -9.17
CA GLU A 481 28.90 7.45 -8.61
C GLU A 481 28.79 8.98 -8.72
N ASP A 482 29.90 9.69 -9.01
CA ASP A 482 29.86 11.13 -9.25
C ASP A 482 29.04 11.42 -10.52
N PRO A 483 27.91 12.16 -10.44
CA PRO A 483 27.08 12.45 -11.61
C PRO A 483 27.83 13.20 -12.72
N ALA A 484 28.95 13.88 -12.43
CA ALA A 484 29.79 14.54 -13.42
C ALA A 484 30.77 13.60 -14.15
N ALA A 485 31.03 12.41 -13.59
CA ALA A 485 31.97 11.43 -14.15
C ALA A 485 31.32 10.10 -14.56
N ALA A 486 30.15 9.78 -14.00
CA ALA A 486 29.37 8.59 -14.29
C ALA A 486 29.13 8.42 -15.80
N THR A 487 29.09 7.17 -16.26
CA THR A 487 28.85 6.82 -17.66
C THR A 487 27.45 7.27 -18.09
N LEU A 488 27.33 7.69 -19.34
CA LEU A 488 26.05 8.14 -19.92
C LEU A 488 25.28 6.96 -20.53
N ASP A 489 25.13 5.90 -19.74
CA ASP A 489 24.38 4.69 -20.03
C ASP A 489 23.53 4.28 -18.81
N LEU A 490 22.88 3.11 -18.89
CA LEU A 490 21.99 2.66 -17.82
C LEU A 490 22.74 2.33 -16.52
N ASP A 491 24.01 1.93 -16.61
CA ASP A 491 24.83 1.64 -15.44
C ASP A 491 25.13 2.94 -14.65
N GLY A 492 25.59 3.99 -15.35
CA GLY A 492 25.84 5.28 -14.71
C GLY A 492 24.57 5.93 -14.17
N PHE A 493 23.43 5.80 -14.87
CA PHE A 493 22.14 6.25 -14.36
C PHE A 493 21.79 5.59 -13.02
N PHE A 494 21.86 4.25 -12.93
CA PHE A 494 21.46 3.55 -11.71
C PHE A 494 22.40 3.84 -10.53
N LEU A 495 23.71 4.01 -10.77
CA LEU A 495 24.65 4.47 -9.73
C LEU A 495 24.24 5.83 -9.16
N VAL A 496 23.96 6.80 -10.02
CA VAL A 496 23.57 8.15 -9.60
C VAL A 496 22.19 8.15 -8.93
N SER A 497 21.22 7.41 -9.45
CA SER A 497 19.86 7.33 -8.87
C SER A 497 19.86 6.71 -7.48
N ALA A 498 20.76 5.76 -7.20
CA ALA A 498 20.89 5.13 -5.88
C ALA A 498 21.44 6.07 -4.79
N LEU A 499 21.92 7.27 -5.17
CA LEU A 499 22.32 8.33 -4.23
C LEU A 499 21.13 9.08 -3.61
N LEU A 500 19.91 8.84 -4.09
CA LEU A 500 18.67 9.39 -3.55
C LEU A 500 18.64 10.93 -3.52
N ASP A 501 19.15 11.55 -4.58
CA ASP A 501 19.37 12.99 -4.65
C ASP A 501 19.00 13.54 -6.03
N THR A 502 17.95 14.36 -6.06
CA THR A 502 17.43 14.99 -7.27
C THR A 502 18.49 15.82 -8.01
N GLU A 503 19.37 16.53 -7.30
CA GLU A 503 20.39 17.37 -7.95
C GLU A 503 21.44 16.53 -8.66
N LYS A 504 21.77 15.38 -8.08
CA LYS A 504 22.74 14.45 -8.69
C LYS A 504 22.15 13.81 -9.94
N VAL A 505 20.90 13.35 -9.87
CA VAL A 505 20.20 12.83 -11.05
C VAL A 505 20.07 13.91 -12.13
N LEU A 506 19.69 15.14 -11.76
CA LEU A 506 19.60 16.27 -12.68
C LEU A 506 20.95 16.58 -13.37
N THR A 507 22.05 16.54 -12.61
CA THR A 507 23.39 16.75 -13.14
C THR A 507 23.75 15.70 -14.19
N TRP A 508 23.43 14.43 -13.93
CA TRP A 508 23.63 13.34 -14.90
C TRP A 508 22.73 13.50 -16.13
N LEU A 509 21.46 13.84 -15.94
CA LEU A 509 20.50 14.06 -17.03
C LEU A 509 20.93 15.19 -17.97
N ASN A 510 21.39 16.32 -17.43
CA ASN A 510 21.85 17.45 -18.24
C ASN A 510 23.02 17.05 -19.15
N ARG A 511 23.99 16.29 -18.62
CA ARG A 511 25.08 15.71 -19.43
C ARG A 511 24.57 14.73 -20.48
N TYR A 512 23.65 13.86 -20.11
CA TYR A 512 23.04 12.90 -21.03
C TYR A 512 22.33 13.59 -22.20
N ILE A 513 21.53 14.62 -21.90
CA ILE A 513 20.81 15.43 -22.89
C ILE A 513 21.78 16.11 -23.87
N GLU A 514 22.84 16.75 -23.35
CA GLU A 514 23.82 17.46 -24.18
C GLU A 514 24.65 16.49 -25.02
N GLU A 515 25.25 15.47 -24.40
CA GLU A 515 26.25 14.61 -25.04
C GLU A 515 25.66 13.44 -25.84
N LYS A 516 24.48 12.93 -25.46
CA LYS A 516 23.85 11.76 -26.11
C LYS A 516 22.65 12.11 -26.97
N MET A 517 21.84 13.09 -26.56
CA MET A 517 20.64 13.47 -27.32
C MET A 517 20.89 14.62 -28.31
N ASP A 518 22.01 15.33 -28.21
CA ASP A 518 22.34 16.55 -29.00
C ASP A 518 21.21 17.59 -28.93
N ARG A 519 20.73 17.82 -27.70
CA ARG A 519 19.65 18.76 -27.39
C ARG A 519 20.05 19.67 -26.24
N VAL A 520 19.28 20.72 -26.05
CA VAL A 520 19.39 21.60 -24.88
C VAL A 520 18.07 21.63 -24.12
N VAL A 521 18.16 21.84 -22.82
CA VAL A 521 17.00 21.94 -21.93
C VAL A 521 16.24 23.22 -22.24
N GLY A 522 14.98 23.08 -22.64
CA GLY A 522 14.06 24.20 -22.88
C GLY A 522 13.29 24.62 -21.62
N ASP A 523 13.07 23.68 -20.69
CA ASP A 523 12.39 23.90 -19.42
C ASP A 523 13.12 23.16 -18.29
N GLU A 524 13.92 23.89 -17.52
CA GLU A 524 14.77 23.34 -16.45
C GLU A 524 13.94 22.82 -15.27
N GLU A 525 12.80 23.45 -14.97
CA GLU A 525 11.95 23.05 -13.86
C GLU A 525 11.28 21.69 -14.15
N GLN A 526 10.81 21.50 -15.39
CA GLN A 526 10.23 20.23 -15.81
C GLN A 526 11.26 19.10 -15.89
N VAL A 527 12.49 19.36 -16.34
CA VAL A 527 13.57 18.36 -16.32
C VAL A 527 13.99 18.01 -14.89
N ARG A 528 14.01 18.98 -13.97
CA ARG A 528 14.23 18.75 -12.54
C ARG A 528 13.11 17.90 -11.92
N GLU A 529 11.87 18.12 -12.32
CA GLU A 529 10.74 17.26 -11.92
C GLU A 529 10.93 15.83 -12.44
N VAL A 530 11.34 15.66 -13.70
CA VAL A 530 11.70 14.34 -14.24
C VAL A 530 12.82 13.69 -13.41
N ALA A 531 13.87 14.44 -13.06
CA ALA A 531 14.97 13.97 -12.22
C ALA A 531 14.49 13.47 -10.85
N TYR A 532 13.56 14.20 -10.22
CA TYR A 532 12.95 13.80 -8.94
C TYR A 532 12.29 12.42 -9.05
N TRP A 533 11.52 12.17 -10.11
CA TRP A 533 10.82 10.91 -10.32
C TRP A 533 11.70 9.77 -10.85
N LEU A 534 12.98 10.01 -11.11
CA LEU A 534 13.94 9.02 -11.62
C LEU A 534 14.82 8.42 -10.52
N TRP A 535 14.48 8.64 -9.26
CA TRP A 535 15.06 7.91 -8.14
C TRP A 535 13.99 7.54 -7.11
N ASP A 536 14.31 6.56 -6.26
CA ASP A 536 13.47 6.13 -5.15
C ASP A 536 14.35 5.41 -4.10
N HIS A 537 13.85 5.20 -2.89
CA HIS A 537 14.49 4.44 -1.82
C HIS A 537 14.79 2.97 -2.17
N LYS A 538 14.29 2.48 -3.29
CA LYS A 538 14.54 1.17 -3.92
C LYS A 538 14.80 1.40 -5.42
N PRO A 539 15.38 0.43 -6.15
CA PRO A 539 15.50 0.55 -7.60
C PRO A 539 14.15 0.73 -8.30
N LEU A 540 14.11 1.61 -9.30
CA LEU A 540 12.96 1.75 -10.17
C LEU A 540 12.83 0.52 -11.09
N ARG A 541 11.60 0.07 -11.33
CA ARG A 541 11.32 -1.05 -12.24
C ARG A 541 11.22 -0.57 -13.67
N ASP A 542 11.64 -1.44 -14.58
CA ASP A 542 11.41 -1.29 -16.02
C ASP A 542 11.94 0.04 -16.62
N VAL A 543 12.84 0.72 -15.91
CA VAL A 543 13.52 1.92 -16.40
C VAL A 543 14.66 1.51 -17.32
N VAL A 544 14.61 2.08 -18.51
CA VAL A 544 15.60 1.93 -19.58
C VAL A 544 15.79 3.30 -20.22
N LEU A 545 16.90 3.50 -20.94
CA LEU A 545 17.28 4.81 -21.46
C LEU A 545 16.18 5.44 -22.34
N TRP A 546 15.49 4.66 -23.18
CA TRP A 546 14.42 5.18 -24.02
C TRP A 546 13.23 5.72 -23.20
N THR A 547 12.94 5.13 -22.03
CA THR A 547 11.89 5.64 -21.12
C THR A 547 12.28 7.02 -20.58
N ILE A 548 13.55 7.19 -20.22
CA ILE A 548 14.09 8.48 -19.76
C ILE A 548 14.01 9.51 -20.90
N GLU A 549 14.44 9.14 -22.11
CA GLU A 549 14.36 10.01 -23.29
C GLU A 549 12.90 10.46 -23.58
N ASP A 550 11.94 9.54 -23.50
CA ASP A 550 10.51 9.83 -23.71
C ASP A 550 9.97 10.84 -22.68
N MET A 551 10.35 10.67 -21.41
CA MET A 551 10.00 11.61 -20.34
C MET A 551 10.60 13.01 -20.55
N LEU A 552 11.82 13.10 -21.10
CA LEU A 552 12.52 14.36 -21.30
C LEU A 552 12.09 15.10 -22.56
N ASN A 553 11.82 14.39 -23.66
CA ASN A 553 11.60 14.94 -25.00
C ASN A 553 10.64 16.15 -25.07
N PRO A 554 9.52 16.22 -24.32
CA PRO A 554 8.63 17.38 -24.33
C PRO A 554 9.28 18.69 -23.87
N PHE A 555 10.40 18.62 -23.14
CA PHE A 555 11.05 19.75 -22.48
C PHE A 555 12.39 20.13 -23.12
N LEU A 556 12.74 19.49 -24.25
CA LEU A 556 14.01 19.69 -24.95
C LEU A 556 13.83 20.44 -26.26
N ILE A 557 14.77 21.32 -26.59
CA ILE A 557 14.86 22.01 -27.88
C ILE A 557 16.10 21.55 -28.67
N PRO A 558 16.09 21.63 -30.01
CA PRO A 558 17.25 21.28 -30.82
C PRO A 558 18.48 22.13 -30.46
N SER A 559 19.66 21.52 -30.39
CA SER A 559 20.91 22.24 -30.21
C SER A 559 21.18 23.17 -31.41
N SER A 560 21.33 24.47 -31.16
CA SER A 560 21.61 25.46 -32.21
C SER A 560 23.04 25.41 -32.75
N ASN A 561 23.87 24.49 -32.25
CA ASN A 561 25.27 24.32 -32.66
C ASN A 561 25.42 23.55 -33.99
N GLY A 562 24.31 23.16 -34.61
CA GLY A 562 24.32 22.86 -36.04
C GLY A 562 24.70 24.12 -36.79
N ASP A 563 25.97 24.20 -37.23
CA ASP A 563 26.50 25.21 -38.16
C ASP A 563 25.37 25.67 -39.08
N PRO A 564 25.03 26.97 -39.16
CA PRO A 564 24.01 27.43 -40.07
C PRO A 564 24.44 26.95 -41.45
N GLN A 565 23.78 25.91 -41.96
CA GLN A 565 24.02 25.45 -43.31
C GLN A 565 23.67 26.65 -44.16
N VAL A 566 24.72 27.35 -44.61
CA VAL A 566 24.64 28.36 -45.65
C VAL A 566 23.81 27.70 -46.73
N PRO A 567 22.62 28.24 -47.08
CA PRO A 567 21.76 27.63 -48.06
C PRO A 567 22.58 27.52 -49.36
N SER A 568 23.08 26.32 -49.63
CA SER A 568 23.73 26.03 -50.89
C SER A 568 22.66 26.19 -51.97
N ASN A 569 23.03 26.97 -52.99
CA ASN A 569 22.18 27.48 -54.05
C ASN A 569 21.10 26.50 -54.54
N PRO A 570 19.94 27.00 -55.00
CA PRO A 570 18.88 26.17 -55.55
C PRO A 570 19.45 25.30 -56.70
N PRO A 571 19.29 23.96 -56.66
CA PRO A 571 19.66 23.12 -57.78
C PRO A 571 18.69 23.37 -58.95
N ASP A 572 19.27 23.59 -60.12
CA ASP A 572 18.56 23.67 -61.40
C ASP A 572 17.58 22.49 -61.58
N SER A 573 16.40 22.85 -62.07
CA SER A 573 15.28 21.96 -62.36
C SER A 573 15.68 20.77 -63.26
N PRO A 574 15.50 19.50 -62.82
CA PRO A 574 15.57 18.38 -63.73
C PRO A 574 14.22 18.19 -64.44
N LYS A 575 14.29 18.16 -65.76
CA LYS A 575 13.21 17.86 -66.70
C LYS A 575 12.43 16.60 -66.32
N ALA A 576 11.11 16.71 -66.38
CA ALA A 576 10.14 15.64 -66.24
C ALA A 576 10.47 14.44 -67.16
N LYS A 577 10.77 13.28 -66.56
CA LYS A 577 10.74 11.98 -67.24
C LYS A 577 9.41 11.29 -66.93
N LYS A 578 8.64 11.03 -67.99
CA LYS A 578 7.47 10.14 -68.00
C LYS A 578 7.88 8.74 -67.54
N HIS A 579 7.38 8.29 -66.39
CA HIS A 579 7.40 6.88 -66.01
C HIS A 579 6.18 6.17 -66.59
N GLY A 580 6.43 5.29 -67.56
CA GLY A 580 5.51 4.22 -67.95
C GLY A 580 5.82 2.94 -67.19
N GLY A 581 4.78 2.12 -66.96
CA GLY A 581 4.94 0.69 -66.70
C GLY A 581 4.60 0.20 -65.29
N MET A 582 3.36 0.42 -64.83
CA MET A 582 2.79 -0.24 -63.65
C MET A 582 2.16 -1.57 -64.04
N HIS A 583 2.93 -2.67 -64.05
CA HIS A 583 2.36 -4.01 -64.27
C HIS A 583 3.01 -5.17 -63.48
N ARG A 584 3.97 -4.90 -62.58
CA ARG A 584 4.72 -5.97 -61.89
C ARG A 584 4.35 -6.20 -60.41
N HIS A 585 3.62 -5.28 -59.75
CA HIS A 585 3.29 -5.41 -58.32
C HIS A 585 2.00 -6.19 -58.01
N GLN A 586 1.14 -6.45 -59.00
CA GLN A 586 -0.13 -7.14 -58.75
C GLN A 586 0.02 -8.66 -58.53
N LYS A 587 1.12 -9.28 -59.02
CA LYS A 587 1.35 -10.73 -58.86
C LYS A 587 1.94 -11.10 -57.49
N PHE A 588 2.70 -10.21 -56.85
CA PHE A 588 3.27 -10.46 -55.53
C PHE A 588 2.24 -10.33 -54.40
N PHE A 589 1.25 -9.44 -54.56
CA PHE A 589 0.19 -9.27 -53.57
C PHE A 589 -0.75 -10.49 -53.48
N ILE A 590 -1.07 -11.13 -54.61
CA ILE A 590 -1.95 -12.30 -54.65
C ILE A 590 -1.28 -13.53 -54.00
N ILE A 591 0.04 -13.71 -54.22
CA ILE A 591 0.78 -14.81 -53.62
C ILE A 591 0.91 -14.61 -52.10
N GLY A 592 1.20 -13.38 -51.64
CA GLY A 592 1.27 -13.05 -50.22
C GLY A 592 -0.06 -13.28 -49.49
N ALA A 593 -1.18 -12.85 -50.08
CA ALA A 593 -2.51 -13.04 -49.49
C ALA A 593 -2.89 -14.53 -49.37
N THR A 594 -2.50 -15.36 -50.34
CA THR A 594 -2.81 -16.80 -50.33
C THR A 594 -2.04 -17.54 -49.24
N VAL A 595 -0.77 -17.19 -49.02
CA VAL A 595 0.05 -17.81 -47.96
C VAL A 595 -0.49 -17.46 -46.57
N VAL A 596 -0.88 -16.20 -46.33
CA VAL A 596 -1.45 -15.77 -45.06
C VAL A 596 -2.77 -16.50 -44.76
N MET A 597 -3.63 -16.67 -45.77
CA MET A 597 -4.88 -17.43 -45.63
C MET A 597 -4.65 -18.91 -45.29
N CYS A 598 -3.68 -19.57 -45.94
CA CYS A 598 -3.35 -20.97 -45.65
C CYS A 598 -2.81 -21.15 -44.22
N VAL A 599 -1.98 -20.22 -43.73
CA VAL A 599 -1.47 -20.25 -42.36
C VAL A 599 -2.60 -20.04 -41.36
N PHE A 600 -3.52 -19.10 -41.62
CA PHE A 600 -4.66 -18.83 -40.75
C PHE A 600 -5.60 -20.03 -40.63
N VAL A 601 -5.88 -20.71 -41.75
CA VAL A 601 -6.69 -21.94 -41.76
C VAL A 601 -6.00 -23.08 -41.02
N ALA A 602 -4.68 -23.23 -41.16
CA ALA A 602 -3.92 -24.25 -40.43
C ALA A 602 -3.95 -24.01 -38.91
N VAL A 603 -3.83 -22.75 -38.48
CA VAL A 603 -3.94 -22.37 -37.06
C VAL A 603 -5.33 -22.67 -36.51
N LEU A 604 -6.39 -22.34 -37.25
CA LEU A 604 -7.77 -22.65 -36.84
C LEU A 604 -8.03 -24.16 -36.74
N ILE A 605 -7.48 -24.96 -37.66
CA ILE A 605 -7.60 -26.44 -37.61
C ILE A 605 -6.83 -26.99 -36.40
N CYS A 606 -5.65 -26.46 -36.07
CA CYS A 606 -4.91 -26.83 -34.87
C CYS A 606 -5.68 -26.48 -33.60
N PHE A 607 -6.26 -25.28 -33.51
CA PHE A 607 -7.06 -24.85 -32.38
C PHE A 607 -8.31 -25.72 -32.20
N TRP A 608 -8.98 -26.06 -33.30
CA TRP A 608 -10.15 -26.92 -33.26
C TRP A 608 -9.83 -28.36 -32.81
N ARG A 609 -8.67 -28.91 -33.21
CA ARG A 609 -8.20 -30.22 -32.74
C ARG A 609 -7.80 -30.21 -31.26
N LEU A 610 -7.14 -29.16 -30.79
CA LEU A 610 -6.72 -29.04 -29.39
C LEU A 610 -7.91 -28.91 -28.42
N ASN A 611 -9.02 -28.31 -28.86
CA ASN A 611 -10.21 -28.18 -28.03
C ASN A 611 -11.08 -29.45 -27.93
N HIS A 612 -10.79 -30.51 -28.70
CA HIS A 612 -11.66 -31.69 -28.75
C HIS A 612 -11.25 -32.88 -27.87
N GLU A 613 -10.13 -32.81 -27.13
CA GLU A 613 -9.61 -33.98 -26.39
C GLU A 613 -9.49 -33.82 -24.85
N VAL A 614 -10.02 -32.76 -24.24
CA VAL A 614 -9.95 -32.61 -22.78
C VAL A 614 -11.34 -32.68 -22.15
N GLN A 615 -11.71 -33.87 -21.67
CA GLN A 615 -12.72 -33.95 -20.60
C GLN A 615 -12.09 -33.36 -19.32
N PRO A 616 -12.66 -32.29 -18.73
CA PRO A 616 -12.12 -31.73 -17.52
C PRO A 616 -12.32 -32.73 -16.35
N PRO A 617 -11.31 -32.92 -15.49
CA PRO A 617 -11.49 -33.67 -14.26
C PRO A 617 -12.53 -33.00 -13.37
N GLN A 618 -13.34 -33.80 -12.68
CA GLN A 618 -14.32 -33.32 -11.70
C GLN A 618 -13.63 -32.42 -10.67
N ALA A 619 -13.95 -31.13 -10.71
CA ALA A 619 -13.45 -30.16 -9.75
C ALA A 619 -14.04 -30.47 -8.36
N ARG A 620 -13.14 -30.65 -7.37
CA ARG A 620 -13.49 -30.52 -5.95
C ARG A 620 -13.92 -29.07 -5.71
N SER A 621 -15.13 -28.90 -5.18
CA SER A 621 -15.68 -27.62 -4.76
C SER A 621 -14.83 -27.01 -3.64
N VAL A 622 -13.95 -26.08 -4.00
CA VAL A 622 -13.39 -25.11 -3.06
C VAL A 622 -14.35 -23.93 -3.07
N SER A 623 -15.07 -23.75 -1.97
CA SER A 623 -15.95 -22.60 -1.74
C SER A 623 -15.11 -21.33 -1.63
N ILE A 624 -14.99 -20.61 -2.74
CA ILE A 624 -14.56 -19.21 -2.74
C ILE A 624 -15.74 -18.41 -2.18
N VAL A 625 -15.55 -17.79 -1.01
CA VAL A 625 -16.52 -16.86 -0.44
C VAL A 625 -16.45 -15.59 -1.28
N GLU A 626 -17.41 -15.45 -2.19
CA GLU A 626 -17.66 -14.25 -2.97
C GLU A 626 -18.24 -13.18 -2.02
N LEU A 627 -17.45 -12.15 -1.71
CA LEU A 627 -17.91 -10.97 -0.99
C LEU A 627 -18.91 -10.23 -1.87
N ASN A 628 -20.19 -10.51 -1.65
CA ASN A 628 -21.31 -9.78 -2.23
C ASN A 628 -21.32 -8.34 -1.71
N THR A 629 -20.75 -7.41 -2.47
CA THR A 629 -21.07 -5.99 -2.36
C THR A 629 -22.41 -5.74 -3.05
N ARG A 630 -23.51 -5.91 -2.31
CA ARG A 630 -24.79 -5.35 -2.75
C ARG A 630 -24.73 -3.82 -2.60
N PRO A 631 -25.20 -3.05 -3.60
CA PRO A 631 -25.46 -1.63 -3.41
C PRO A 631 -26.63 -1.48 -2.44
N VAL A 632 -26.43 -0.63 -1.41
CA VAL A 632 -27.49 -0.09 -0.55
C VAL A 632 -28.17 1.05 -1.28
#